data_AF-A2Y851-F1
#
_entry.id   AF-A2Y851-F1
#
_cell.length_a   1.000
_cell.length_b   1.000
_cell.length_c   1.000
_cell.angle_alpha   90.00
_cell.angle_beta   90.00
_cell.angle_gamma   90.00
#
_symmetry.space_group_name_H-M   'P 1'
#
loop_
_entity.id
_entity.type
_entity.pdbx_description
1 polymer ?
#
loop_
_entity_poly.entity_id
_entity_poly.type
_entity_poly.pdbx_seq_one_letter_code
_entity_poly.pdbx_strand_id
1 'polypeptide(L)'
;MGRGLLCLLLLQLVGLVVAGGGRWRWQEEFLRLPSSDEATRWAVLIAGSNGFYNYRHQADVCHAYQIMRKGGVEEQNIVVMMYDDIAHNPDNPRPGLIFNHPSGPDVYAGVPKDYTGDDVNVNNFLAVLLGNRSALTGSGSGKVVASGPNDHVFVYYADHGGPGVLSMPADGEYLYADDLESSWGTYCPGDDHDAPAAEFDTCLGDLYSVAWMEDAEAHQEGRLAETLRQQYRTVKNRTSDEGTYTLGSHVMQYGDMALAPQSLDLYYMDTSPATANDHKLAAAGAKGSHSYTVSVNQRDADLLYLWRKYRRAGEGTAEKVEARERLVQEMGRRSRVDRSVEMIGGLLLGGAKHKQQVVRERAALVEDWECLRSMVRTFEDQCGSLGQYGIKHMRSFANICNAGVPHHAMAKAASLACPSPPPLHLIDPHH
;
A
#
# COMPACT_ATOMS: atom_id res chain seq x y z
N MET A 1 20.81 -45.48 54.41
CA MET A 1 22.11 -44.99 53.92
C MET A 1 22.31 -45.53 52.51
N GLY A 2 22.68 -44.68 51.54
CA GLY A 2 23.15 -45.11 50.21
C GLY A 2 22.27 -44.69 49.03
N ARG A 3 22.56 -43.52 48.46
CA ARG A 3 22.09 -43.02 47.15
C ARG A 3 22.98 -43.58 46.03
N GLY A 4 22.42 -43.80 44.84
CA GLY A 4 23.11 -43.63 43.56
C GLY A 4 23.48 -44.91 42.80
N LEU A 5 22.71 -45.24 41.75
CA LEU A 5 23.18 -45.68 40.43
C LEU A 5 21.97 -45.94 39.50
N LEU A 6 21.44 -44.90 38.86
CA LEU A 6 20.43 -45.06 37.80
C LEU A 6 20.59 -43.94 36.77
N CYS A 7 21.72 -43.91 36.05
CA CYS A 7 21.94 -42.90 35.01
C CYS A 7 22.95 -43.30 33.90
N LEU A 8 23.08 -44.58 33.55
CA LEU A 8 24.08 -45.02 32.55
C LEU A 8 23.61 -46.12 31.59
N LEU A 9 22.35 -46.12 31.14
CA LEU A 9 21.84 -47.14 30.20
C LEU A 9 20.98 -46.61 29.04
N LEU A 10 21.12 -45.34 28.64
CA LEU A 10 20.40 -44.77 27.49
C LEU A 10 21.29 -43.97 26.53
N LEU A 11 22.47 -44.51 26.15
CA LEU A 11 23.39 -43.84 25.22
C LEU A 11 24.02 -44.76 24.15
N GLN A 12 23.35 -45.85 23.77
CA GLN A 12 23.88 -46.74 22.70
C GLN A 12 22.82 -47.27 21.73
N LEU A 13 21.99 -46.39 21.14
CA LEU A 13 21.24 -46.73 19.92
C LEU A 13 21.27 -45.57 18.91
N VAL A 14 22.48 -45.19 18.48
CA VAL A 14 22.68 -44.50 17.20
C VAL A 14 23.78 -45.26 16.46
N GLY A 15 23.37 -46.12 15.53
CA GLY A 15 24.31 -46.91 14.72
C GLY A 15 23.62 -47.86 13.76
N LEU A 16 23.59 -47.47 12.49
CA LEU A 16 23.40 -48.27 11.27
C LEU A 16 22.00 -48.79 10.90
N VAL A 17 21.36 -48.09 9.95
CA VAL A 17 20.82 -48.72 8.74
C VAL A 17 21.29 -47.94 7.51
N VAL A 18 21.69 -48.71 6.50
CA VAL A 18 22.49 -48.38 5.32
C VAL A 18 21.61 -47.94 4.13
N ALA A 19 22.16 -47.01 3.35
CA ALA A 19 21.99 -46.71 1.91
C ALA A 19 20.66 -47.03 1.19
N GLY A 20 20.02 -45.97 0.70
CA GLY A 20 19.03 -45.99 -0.39
C GLY A 20 18.65 -44.56 -0.77
N GLY A 21 18.88 -44.16 -2.01
CA GLY A 21 18.72 -42.77 -2.47
C GLY A 21 17.29 -42.24 -2.37
N GLY A 22 17.15 -40.97 -1.99
CA GLY A 22 15.88 -40.24 -2.03
C GLY A 22 15.80 -39.06 -1.07
N ARG A 23 15.98 -37.84 -1.60
CA ARG A 23 15.28 -36.60 -1.21
C ARG A 23 15.29 -36.19 0.28
N TRP A 24 16.39 -35.61 0.73
CA TRP A 24 16.43 -34.80 1.96
C TRP A 24 15.87 -33.38 1.66
N ARG A 25 14.56 -33.17 1.79
CA ARG A 25 13.92 -31.84 1.75
C ARG A 25 12.87 -31.62 2.87
N TRP A 26 12.70 -32.57 3.79
CA TRP A 26 11.58 -32.56 4.74
C TRP A 26 11.97 -32.54 6.22
N GLN A 27 13.24 -32.31 6.56
CA GLN A 27 13.72 -32.41 7.95
C GLN A 27 14.05 -31.09 8.64
N GLU A 28 14.04 -29.95 7.93
CA GLU A 28 14.24 -28.63 8.54
C GLU A 28 12.96 -28.06 9.19
N GLU A 29 11.77 -28.60 8.90
CA GLU A 29 10.49 -28.00 9.33
C GLU A 29 9.88 -28.56 10.63
N PHE A 30 10.40 -29.65 11.22
CA PHE A 30 9.67 -30.34 12.30
C PHE A 30 10.20 -30.08 13.73
N LEU A 31 11.32 -29.38 13.91
CA LEU A 31 11.87 -29.09 15.24
C LEU A 31 12.45 -27.67 15.29
N ARG A 32 11.57 -26.66 15.29
CA ARG A 32 11.92 -25.40 15.98
C ARG A 32 11.99 -25.72 17.48
N LEU A 33 13.20 -26.02 17.97
CA LEU A 33 13.50 -25.83 19.39
C LEU A 33 13.26 -24.33 19.68
N PRO A 34 12.60 -23.98 20.80
CA PRO A 34 12.30 -22.57 21.12
C PRO A 34 13.63 -21.81 21.22
N SER A 35 13.93 -21.02 20.20
CA SER A 35 15.09 -20.14 20.20
C SER A 35 14.72 -18.88 20.96
N SER A 36 15.24 -18.76 22.18
CA SER A 36 15.18 -17.64 23.13
C SER A 36 13.78 -17.16 23.57
N ASP A 37 13.66 -16.77 24.84
CA ASP A 37 12.49 -16.11 25.46
C ASP A 37 12.18 -14.71 24.83
N GLU A 38 12.77 -14.35 23.69
CA GLU A 38 12.56 -13.07 23.03
C GLU A 38 11.48 -13.17 21.95
N ALA A 39 10.49 -12.27 22.01
CA ALA A 39 9.41 -12.16 21.05
C ALA A 39 9.93 -11.93 19.62
N THR A 40 9.40 -12.68 18.64
CA THR A 40 9.77 -12.47 17.23
C THR A 40 9.05 -11.24 16.68
N ARG A 41 9.79 -10.42 15.92
CA ARG A 41 9.25 -9.27 15.20
C ARG A 41 8.92 -9.67 13.78
N TRP A 42 7.66 -9.53 13.39
CA TRP A 42 7.14 -9.82 12.06
C TRP A 42 6.69 -8.55 11.37
N ALA A 43 6.81 -8.53 10.04
CA ALA A 43 6.27 -7.46 9.23
C ALA A 43 5.58 -7.96 7.96
N VAL A 44 4.50 -7.28 7.58
CA VAL A 44 3.86 -7.43 6.27
C VAL A 44 3.83 -6.07 5.60
N LEU A 45 4.50 -5.97 4.45
CA LEU A 45 4.63 -4.75 3.67
C LEU A 45 3.92 -4.96 2.32
N ILE A 46 2.97 -4.09 1.98
CA ILE A 46 2.19 -4.22 0.74
C ILE A 46 2.03 -2.90 -0.01
N ALA A 47 2.33 -2.95 -1.32
CA ALA A 47 2.03 -1.91 -2.27
C ALA A 47 0.82 -2.35 -3.10
N GLY A 48 -0.30 -1.64 -2.96
CA GLY A 48 -1.58 -2.01 -3.60
C GLY A 48 -1.72 -1.59 -5.06
N SER A 49 -0.69 -1.02 -5.69
CA SER A 49 -0.73 -0.56 -7.09
C SER A 49 0.43 -1.05 -7.95
N ASN A 50 0.22 -0.93 -9.25
CA ASN A 50 1.21 -1.05 -10.31
C ASN A 50 1.28 0.22 -11.17
N GLY A 51 2.16 0.19 -12.17
CA GLY A 51 2.36 1.23 -13.17
C GLY A 51 3.33 2.31 -12.68
N PHE A 52 4.14 2.83 -13.61
CA PHE A 52 5.17 3.83 -13.29
C PHE A 52 4.61 5.15 -12.72
N TYR A 53 3.36 5.48 -13.05
CA TYR A 53 2.63 6.61 -12.47
C TYR A 53 2.32 6.44 -10.98
N ASN A 54 2.41 5.21 -10.44
CA ASN A 54 2.27 4.85 -9.02
C ASN A 54 3.59 4.43 -8.38
N TYR A 55 4.74 4.81 -8.96
CA TYR A 55 6.09 4.55 -8.45
C TYR A 55 6.21 4.63 -6.92
N ARG A 56 5.71 5.73 -6.35
CA ARG A 56 5.73 6.05 -4.92
C ARG A 56 5.30 4.91 -3.99
N HIS A 57 4.27 4.14 -4.33
CA HIS A 57 3.74 3.12 -3.42
C HIS A 57 4.71 1.93 -3.27
N GLN A 58 5.37 1.52 -4.36
CA GLN A 58 6.40 0.48 -4.28
C GLN A 58 7.72 1.02 -3.72
N ALA A 59 8.04 2.30 -3.95
CA ALA A 59 9.18 2.97 -3.33
C ALA A 59 9.02 3.04 -1.80
N ASP A 60 7.82 3.37 -1.31
CA ASP A 60 7.49 3.37 0.11
C ASP A 60 7.68 1.99 0.76
N VAL A 61 7.19 0.93 0.11
CA VAL A 61 7.35 -0.45 0.61
C VAL A 61 8.81 -0.88 0.62
N CYS A 62 9.56 -0.54 -0.43
CA CYS A 62 11.00 -0.80 -0.49
C CYS A 62 11.73 -0.07 0.65
N HIS A 63 11.40 1.19 0.91
CA HIS A 63 12.00 1.97 1.98
C HIS A 63 11.65 1.43 3.37
N ALA A 64 10.38 1.08 3.62
CA ALA A 64 9.95 0.43 4.84
C ALA A 64 10.72 -0.88 5.11
N TYR A 65 10.99 -1.68 4.06
CA TYR A 65 11.83 -2.87 4.16
C TYR A 65 13.25 -2.52 4.62
N GLN A 66 13.89 -1.49 4.03
CA GLN A 66 15.24 -1.08 4.43
C GLN A 66 15.29 -0.66 5.91
N ILE A 67 14.29 0.08 6.40
CA ILE A 67 14.18 0.50 7.80
C ILE A 67 14.13 -0.72 8.73
N MET A 68 13.29 -1.70 8.41
CA MET A 68 13.14 -2.94 9.19
C MET A 68 14.42 -3.77 9.20
N ARG A 69 15.09 -3.91 8.05
CA ARG A 69 16.37 -4.64 7.98
C ARG A 69 17.45 -3.94 8.80
N LYS A 70 17.55 -2.61 8.71
CA LYS A 70 18.47 -1.80 9.51
C LYS A 70 18.13 -1.85 11.01
N GLY A 71 16.86 -2.04 11.35
CA GLY A 71 16.37 -2.24 12.72
C GLY A 71 16.50 -3.67 13.25
N GLY A 72 17.10 -4.58 12.48
CA GLY A 72 17.38 -5.95 12.91
C GLY A 72 16.18 -6.89 12.82
N VAL A 73 15.12 -6.55 12.07
CA VAL A 73 14.06 -7.51 11.74
C VAL A 73 14.61 -8.49 10.70
N GLU A 74 14.50 -9.79 10.97
CA GLU A 74 15.01 -10.83 10.08
C GLU A 74 14.20 -10.90 8.77
N GLU A 75 14.87 -11.03 7.63
CA GLU A 75 14.22 -11.08 6.30
C GLU A 75 13.15 -12.18 6.20
N GLN A 76 13.36 -13.32 6.86
CA GLN A 76 12.42 -14.43 6.92
C GLN A 76 11.10 -14.09 7.63
N ASN A 77 11.10 -13.03 8.45
CA ASN A 77 9.93 -12.55 9.18
C ASN A 77 9.31 -11.30 8.54
N ILE A 78 9.85 -10.83 7.41
CA ILE A 78 9.29 -9.73 6.62
C ILE A 78 8.70 -10.32 5.33
N VAL A 79 7.38 -10.17 5.15
CA VAL A 79 6.67 -10.54 3.92
C VAL A 79 6.48 -9.30 3.07
N VAL A 80 6.97 -9.32 1.82
CA VAL A 80 6.81 -8.19 0.88
C VAL A 80 5.90 -8.55 -0.28
N MET A 81 4.84 -7.77 -0.45
CA MET A 81 3.88 -7.87 -1.55
C MET A 81 3.95 -6.58 -2.39
N MET A 82 4.57 -6.64 -3.56
CA MET A 82 4.63 -5.49 -4.46
C MET A 82 4.62 -5.96 -5.91
N TYR A 83 3.95 -5.23 -6.79
CA TYR A 83 3.75 -5.71 -8.17
C TYR A 83 5.08 -5.90 -8.94
N ASP A 84 6.13 -5.16 -8.56
CA ASP A 84 7.52 -5.29 -9.04
C ASP A 84 7.74 -4.87 -10.50
N ASP A 85 6.98 -3.87 -10.96
CA ASP A 85 7.04 -3.33 -12.33
C ASP A 85 7.70 -1.95 -12.43
N ILE A 86 8.40 -1.51 -11.38
CA ILE A 86 9.01 -0.18 -11.29
C ILE A 86 10.51 -0.19 -11.61
N ALA A 87 11.29 -1.06 -10.96
CA ALA A 87 12.76 -1.03 -11.06
C ALA A 87 13.24 -1.19 -12.51
N HIS A 88 12.60 -2.06 -13.29
CA HIS A 88 12.96 -2.33 -14.69
C HIS A 88 11.94 -1.76 -15.69
N ASN A 89 11.11 -0.80 -15.26
CA ASN A 89 10.17 -0.14 -16.15
C ASN A 89 10.93 0.61 -17.27
N PRO A 90 10.46 0.61 -18.53
CA PRO A 90 11.07 1.42 -19.59
C PRO A 90 11.11 2.92 -19.30
N ASP A 91 10.17 3.42 -18.49
CA ASP A 91 10.14 4.83 -18.07
C ASP A 91 11.08 5.11 -16.88
N ASN A 92 11.72 4.10 -16.28
CA ASN A 92 12.67 4.31 -15.19
C ASN A 92 14.02 4.82 -15.75
N PRO A 93 14.42 6.07 -15.45
CA PRO A 93 15.68 6.62 -15.97
C PRO A 93 16.92 5.96 -15.35
N ARG A 94 16.76 5.22 -14.25
CA ARG A 94 17.84 4.48 -13.57
C ARG A 94 17.43 3.02 -13.36
N PRO A 95 17.49 2.19 -14.43
CA PRO A 95 17.03 0.81 -14.37
C PRO A 95 17.70 0.00 -13.25
N GLY A 96 16.89 -0.79 -12.55
CA GLY A 96 17.29 -1.61 -11.41
C GLY A 96 17.31 -0.89 -10.06
N LEU A 97 17.03 0.42 -10.02
CA LEU A 97 17.05 1.23 -8.80
C LEU A 97 15.67 1.84 -8.50
N ILE A 98 15.33 1.97 -7.22
CA ILE A 98 14.15 2.69 -6.72
C ILE A 98 14.54 3.68 -5.63
N PHE A 99 14.02 4.90 -5.66
CA PHE A 99 14.35 5.98 -4.70
C PHE A 99 13.08 6.47 -4.00
N ASN A 100 13.11 6.67 -2.69
CA ASN A 100 11.98 7.22 -1.93
C ASN A 100 12.26 8.61 -1.32
N HIS A 101 13.33 9.26 -1.78
CA HIS A 101 13.70 10.63 -1.43
C HIS A 101 14.56 11.23 -2.58
N PRO A 102 14.42 12.53 -2.94
CA PRO A 102 15.15 13.15 -4.07
C PRO A 102 16.68 12.98 -4.03
N SER A 103 17.25 13.06 -2.83
CA SER A 103 18.69 12.85 -2.56
C SER A 103 18.98 11.56 -1.79
N GLY A 104 18.00 10.66 -1.71
CA GLY A 104 18.11 9.40 -0.98
C GLY A 104 18.89 8.32 -1.72
N PRO A 105 19.29 7.24 -1.01
CA PRO A 105 19.90 6.07 -1.63
C PRO A 105 18.87 5.23 -2.41
N ASP A 106 19.36 4.23 -3.15
CA ASP A 106 18.51 3.15 -3.65
C ASP A 106 17.89 2.40 -2.47
N VAL A 107 16.59 2.13 -2.55
CA VAL A 107 15.83 1.35 -1.57
C VAL A 107 15.39 -0.02 -2.11
N TYR A 108 15.62 -0.33 -3.39
CA TYR A 108 15.17 -1.59 -4.00
C TYR A 108 16.07 -2.79 -3.70
N ALA A 109 17.39 -2.57 -3.59
CA ALA A 109 18.34 -3.64 -3.39
C ALA A 109 18.01 -4.52 -2.17
N GLY A 110 17.98 -5.84 -2.39
CA GLY A 110 17.74 -6.82 -1.33
C GLY A 110 16.28 -6.96 -0.86
N VAL A 111 15.33 -6.20 -1.42
CA VAL A 111 13.90 -6.35 -1.11
C VAL A 111 13.41 -7.72 -1.64
N PRO A 112 12.86 -8.60 -0.80
CA PRO A 112 12.38 -9.91 -1.21
C PRO A 112 11.16 -9.78 -2.14
N LYS A 113 10.98 -10.77 -3.01
CA LYS A 113 9.90 -10.85 -3.98
C LYS A 113 8.93 -11.95 -3.56
N ASP A 114 8.33 -11.80 -2.38
CA ASP A 114 7.48 -12.86 -1.82
C ASP A 114 6.20 -13.02 -2.63
N TYR A 115 5.55 -11.91 -2.98
CA TYR A 115 4.40 -11.91 -3.89
C TYR A 115 4.53 -10.73 -4.84
N THR A 116 4.56 -11.01 -6.15
CA THR A 116 4.71 -10.01 -7.21
C THR A 116 3.71 -10.23 -8.35
N GLY A 117 3.50 -9.23 -9.20
CA GLY A 117 2.48 -9.29 -10.24
C GLY A 117 1.09 -9.66 -9.70
N ASP A 118 0.43 -10.63 -10.34
CA ASP A 118 -0.90 -11.12 -9.97
C ASP A 118 -0.96 -11.84 -8.61
N ASP A 119 0.20 -12.21 -8.03
CA ASP A 119 0.26 -12.79 -6.69
C ASP A 119 0.01 -11.74 -5.60
N VAL A 120 0.02 -10.44 -5.94
CA VAL A 120 -0.42 -9.34 -5.07
C VAL A 120 -1.95 -9.18 -5.18
N ASN A 121 -2.67 -10.02 -4.45
CA ASN A 121 -4.14 -10.05 -4.43
C ASN A 121 -4.70 -10.17 -3.00
N VAL A 122 -6.01 -9.94 -2.82
CA VAL A 122 -6.64 -9.89 -1.49
C VAL A 122 -6.51 -11.23 -0.79
N ASN A 123 -6.71 -12.31 -1.52
CA ASN A 123 -6.66 -13.66 -0.98
C ASN A 123 -5.27 -13.96 -0.38
N ASN A 124 -4.20 -13.67 -1.11
CA ASN A 124 -2.83 -13.86 -0.63
C ASN A 124 -2.51 -12.95 0.54
N PHE A 125 -2.93 -11.69 0.51
CA PHE A 125 -2.71 -10.75 1.62
C PHE A 125 -3.35 -11.24 2.93
N LEU A 126 -4.62 -11.67 2.87
CA LEU A 126 -5.32 -12.21 4.04
C LEU A 126 -4.73 -13.56 4.48
N ALA A 127 -4.36 -14.43 3.55
CA ALA A 127 -3.72 -15.70 3.86
C ALA A 127 -2.35 -15.51 4.54
N VAL A 128 -1.57 -14.52 4.12
CA VAL A 128 -0.31 -14.11 4.76
C VAL A 128 -0.54 -13.66 6.20
N LEU A 129 -1.49 -12.77 6.43
CA LEU A 129 -1.81 -12.25 7.77
C LEU A 129 -2.30 -13.36 8.72
N LEU A 130 -3.06 -14.32 8.19
CA LEU A 130 -3.60 -15.44 8.96
C LEU A 130 -2.61 -16.61 9.13
N GLY A 131 -1.40 -16.52 8.58
CA GLY A 131 -0.44 -17.63 8.60
C GLY A 131 -0.90 -18.86 7.80
N ASN A 132 -1.87 -18.70 6.89
CA ASN A 132 -2.52 -19.80 6.20
C ASN A 132 -1.90 -20.09 4.82
N ARG A 133 -0.82 -20.87 4.81
CA ARG A 133 -0.12 -21.26 3.57
C ARG A 133 -1.02 -22.00 2.57
N SER A 134 -2.03 -22.74 3.05
CA SER A 134 -2.92 -23.54 2.19
C SER A 134 -3.93 -22.70 1.42
N ALA A 135 -4.19 -21.46 1.87
CA ALA A 135 -5.07 -20.53 1.18
C ALA A 135 -4.33 -19.66 0.14
N LEU A 136 -3.00 -19.73 0.07
CA LEU A 136 -2.24 -19.00 -0.93
C LEU A 136 -2.54 -19.50 -2.34
N THR A 137 -2.60 -18.56 -3.27
CA THR A 137 -2.77 -18.79 -4.70
C THR A 137 -1.54 -18.34 -5.48
N GLY A 138 -1.41 -18.90 -6.69
CA GLY A 138 -0.37 -18.52 -7.64
C GLY A 138 1.02 -19.01 -7.26
N SER A 139 2.05 -18.21 -7.54
CA SER A 139 3.45 -18.65 -7.57
C SER A 139 4.38 -17.97 -6.56
N GLY A 140 3.81 -17.19 -5.64
CA GLY A 140 4.55 -16.50 -4.58
C GLY A 140 5.40 -17.44 -3.72
N SER A 141 6.30 -16.86 -2.93
CA SER A 141 7.30 -17.58 -2.12
C SER A 141 6.70 -18.55 -1.10
N GLY A 142 5.41 -18.41 -0.80
CA GLY A 142 4.71 -19.17 0.24
C GLY A 142 4.95 -18.63 1.65
N LYS A 143 5.74 -17.55 1.81
CA LYS A 143 6.03 -16.92 3.10
C LYS A 143 4.78 -16.30 3.69
N VAL A 144 4.49 -16.59 4.95
CA VAL A 144 3.33 -16.08 5.71
C VAL A 144 3.78 -15.69 7.12
N VAL A 145 2.96 -14.92 7.83
CA VAL A 145 3.20 -14.60 9.24
C VAL A 145 2.92 -15.84 10.08
N ALA A 146 3.98 -16.51 10.55
CA ALA A 146 3.89 -17.69 11.40
C ALA A 146 4.19 -17.31 12.86
N SER A 147 3.46 -16.33 13.37
CA SER A 147 3.69 -15.72 14.68
C SER A 147 3.20 -16.58 15.85
N GLY A 148 3.93 -16.51 16.96
CA GLY A 148 3.53 -17.03 18.27
C GLY A 148 2.76 -16.00 19.11
N PRO A 149 2.27 -16.38 20.30
CA PRO A 149 1.42 -15.52 21.15
C PRO A 149 2.14 -14.31 21.75
N ASN A 150 3.48 -14.31 21.78
CA ASN A 150 4.29 -13.22 22.34
C ASN A 150 4.88 -12.33 21.25
N ASP A 151 4.70 -12.67 19.98
CA ASP A 151 5.31 -11.98 18.86
C ASP A 151 4.63 -10.63 18.57
N HIS A 152 5.37 -9.73 17.93
CA HIS A 152 4.85 -8.46 17.45
C HIS A 152 4.71 -8.50 15.93
N VAL A 153 3.58 -8.04 15.41
CA VAL A 153 3.32 -7.97 13.97
C VAL A 153 3.07 -6.53 13.58
N PHE A 154 3.89 -6.01 12.67
CA PHE A 154 3.69 -4.72 12.04
C PHE A 154 3.15 -4.91 10.63
N VAL A 155 2.10 -4.18 10.25
CA VAL A 155 1.50 -4.24 8.92
C VAL A 155 1.51 -2.84 8.33
N TYR A 156 2.08 -2.70 7.14
CA TYR A 156 2.14 -1.44 6.42
C TYR A 156 1.62 -1.60 5.00
N TYR A 157 0.69 -0.71 4.64
CA TYR A 157 -0.01 -0.70 3.37
C TYR A 157 0.16 0.67 2.74
N ALA A 158 0.63 0.71 1.49
CA ALA A 158 0.78 1.95 0.71
C ALA A 158 0.09 1.80 -0.66
N ASP A 159 -0.98 2.58 -0.88
CA ASP A 159 -1.68 2.68 -2.17
C ASP A 159 -2.75 3.80 -2.18
N HIS A 160 -3.54 3.84 -3.25
CA HIS A 160 -4.85 4.48 -3.35
C HIS A 160 -5.88 3.91 -2.36
N GLY A 161 -6.75 4.81 -1.89
CA GLY A 161 -7.92 4.48 -1.09
C GLY A 161 -9.14 5.33 -1.45
N GLY A 162 -10.31 4.78 -1.15
CA GLY A 162 -11.60 5.45 -1.22
C GLY A 162 -12.42 5.12 0.02
N PRO A 163 -13.54 5.81 0.28
CA PRO A 163 -14.36 5.52 1.44
C PRO A 163 -14.66 4.02 1.57
N GLY A 164 -14.07 3.40 2.58
CA GLY A 164 -14.23 2.00 2.90
C GLY A 164 -13.65 0.96 1.93
N VAL A 165 -12.69 1.36 1.09
CA VAL A 165 -11.92 0.45 0.25
C VAL A 165 -10.47 0.90 0.13
N LEU A 166 -9.55 -0.05 0.29
CA LEU A 166 -8.18 0.03 -0.22
C LEU A 166 -8.13 -0.67 -1.59
N SER A 167 -7.41 -0.09 -2.53
CA SER A 167 -7.22 -0.68 -3.85
C SER A 167 -6.39 -1.96 -3.81
N MET A 168 -6.32 -2.70 -4.90
CA MET A 168 -5.32 -3.74 -5.12
C MET A 168 -4.83 -3.64 -6.56
N PRO A 169 -3.67 -4.23 -6.93
CA PRO A 169 -3.08 -3.98 -8.24
C PRO A 169 -3.93 -4.48 -9.40
N ALA A 170 -4.74 -5.52 -9.19
CA ALA A 170 -5.69 -6.02 -10.17
C ALA A 170 -6.94 -5.14 -10.21
N ASP A 171 -7.33 -4.71 -11.42
CA ASP A 171 -8.54 -3.91 -11.64
C ASP A 171 -9.80 -4.63 -11.12
N GLY A 172 -10.65 -3.89 -10.40
CA GLY A 172 -11.91 -4.40 -9.83
C GLY A 172 -11.74 -5.26 -8.57
N GLU A 173 -10.50 -5.44 -8.10
CA GLU A 173 -10.22 -6.06 -6.81
C GLU A 173 -9.98 -4.96 -5.74
N TYR A 174 -10.72 -5.05 -4.63
CA TYR A 174 -10.67 -4.08 -3.55
C TYR A 174 -10.66 -4.79 -2.19
N LEU A 175 -9.85 -4.29 -1.26
CA LEU A 175 -9.91 -4.66 0.15
C LEU A 175 -10.87 -3.70 0.86
N TYR A 176 -12.04 -4.21 1.27
CA TYR A 176 -13.09 -3.39 1.89
C TYR A 176 -12.80 -3.24 3.40
N ALA A 177 -12.91 -2.01 3.90
CA ALA A 177 -12.66 -1.62 5.29
C ALA A 177 -13.51 -0.38 5.62
N ASP A 178 -13.33 0.26 6.78
CA ASP A 178 -14.15 1.39 7.22
C ASP A 178 -13.28 2.65 7.29
N ASP A 179 -13.84 3.83 7.02
CA ASP A 179 -13.24 5.15 7.31
C ASP A 179 -11.88 5.51 6.66
N LEU A 180 -11.87 5.71 5.34
CA LEU A 180 -10.70 6.22 4.60
C LEU A 180 -10.87 7.67 4.13
N GLU A 181 -9.83 8.49 4.33
CA GLU A 181 -9.70 9.87 3.86
C GLU A 181 -8.80 9.93 2.59
N SER A 182 -8.79 11.07 1.89
CA SER A 182 -7.80 11.31 0.83
C SER A 182 -6.40 11.48 1.42
N SER A 183 -5.39 10.92 0.74
CA SER A 183 -3.97 11.08 1.05
C SER A 183 -3.23 11.89 -0.03
N TRP A 184 -1.94 12.14 0.18
CA TRP A 184 -1.12 13.05 -0.62
C TRP A 184 0.20 12.40 -1.02
N GLY A 185 0.54 12.49 -2.30
CA GLY A 185 1.88 12.19 -2.82
C GLY A 185 2.83 13.36 -2.60
N THR A 186 4.11 13.08 -2.40
CA THR A 186 5.17 14.07 -2.16
C THR A 186 6.43 13.72 -2.95
N TYR A 187 7.42 14.61 -2.95
CA TYR A 187 8.62 14.50 -3.78
C TYR A 187 8.25 14.39 -5.26
N CYS A 188 7.46 15.34 -5.73
CA CYS A 188 6.85 15.36 -7.04
C CYS A 188 7.62 16.29 -8.01
N PRO A 189 7.59 16.02 -9.33
CA PRO A 189 8.21 16.92 -10.31
C PRO A 189 7.54 18.29 -10.32
N GLY A 190 8.33 19.35 -10.10
CA GLY A 190 7.83 20.73 -10.03
C GLY A 190 7.78 21.32 -8.63
N ASP A 191 8.17 20.56 -7.61
CA ASP A 191 8.38 21.07 -6.25
C ASP A 191 9.64 21.97 -6.22
N ASP A 192 9.59 23.12 -5.55
CA ASP A 192 10.68 24.11 -5.61
C ASP A 192 11.90 23.75 -4.76
N HIS A 193 11.72 22.95 -3.70
CA HIS A 193 12.78 22.66 -2.72
C HIS A 193 13.14 21.17 -2.59
N ASP A 194 12.22 20.24 -2.87
CA ASP A 194 12.44 18.79 -2.74
C ASP A 194 11.91 18.01 -3.97
N ALA A 195 12.01 18.62 -5.17
CA ALA A 195 11.68 17.91 -6.40
C ALA A 195 12.69 16.78 -6.66
N PRO A 196 12.22 15.65 -7.21
CA PRO A 196 13.11 14.61 -7.67
C PRO A 196 14.01 15.13 -8.79
N ALA A 197 15.12 14.42 -9.04
CA ALA A 197 16.02 14.73 -10.13
C ALA A 197 15.22 14.85 -11.44
N ALA A 198 15.63 15.80 -12.30
CA ALA A 198 14.82 16.22 -13.44
C ALA A 198 14.52 15.07 -14.43
N GLU A 199 15.19 13.93 -14.37
CA GLU A 199 14.88 12.73 -15.14
C GLU A 199 13.61 11.97 -14.68
N PHE A 200 13.09 12.20 -13.47
CA PHE A 200 11.88 11.56 -12.98
C PHE A 200 10.62 12.39 -13.32
N ASP A 201 9.60 11.72 -13.87
CA ASP A 201 8.31 12.33 -14.23
C ASP A 201 7.15 11.90 -13.30
N THR A 202 7.47 11.30 -12.16
CA THR A 202 6.52 10.79 -11.17
C THR A 202 6.95 11.20 -9.76
N CYS A 203 6.02 11.18 -8.81
CA CYS A 203 6.33 11.41 -7.39
C CYS A 203 7.08 10.22 -6.80
N LEU A 204 8.03 10.47 -5.90
CA LEU A 204 8.88 9.42 -5.31
C LEU A 204 8.33 8.82 -4.00
N GLY A 205 7.40 9.48 -3.32
CA GLY A 205 6.84 8.98 -2.07
C GLY A 205 5.46 9.55 -1.74
N ASP A 206 4.92 9.13 -0.60
CA ASP A 206 3.66 9.59 -0.04
C ASP A 206 3.89 10.37 1.26
N LEU A 207 3.17 11.46 1.47
CA LEU A 207 3.40 12.39 2.59
C LEU A 207 3.31 11.72 3.97
N TYR A 208 2.31 10.86 4.18
CA TYR A 208 2.20 10.07 5.43
C TYR A 208 3.36 9.08 5.56
N SER A 209 3.69 8.40 4.46
CA SER A 209 4.71 7.36 4.40
C SER A 209 6.09 7.89 4.73
N VAL A 210 6.55 8.90 3.98
CA VAL A 210 7.88 9.49 4.19
C VAL A 210 7.96 10.20 5.54
N ALA A 211 6.82 10.65 6.09
CA ALA A 211 6.76 11.25 7.41
C ALA A 211 7.15 10.29 8.54
N TRP A 212 6.64 9.05 8.54
CA TRP A 212 7.00 8.08 9.57
C TRP A 212 8.34 7.39 9.27
N MET A 213 8.68 7.18 7.99
CA MET A 213 9.90 6.51 7.58
C MET A 213 11.15 7.32 7.91
N GLU A 214 11.19 8.60 7.54
CA GLU A 214 12.33 9.46 7.83
C GLU A 214 12.47 9.76 9.32
N ASP A 215 11.36 9.82 10.06
CA ASP A 215 11.34 9.94 11.52
C ASP A 215 11.96 8.69 12.18
N ALA A 216 11.55 7.49 11.75
CA ALA A 216 12.12 6.23 12.20
C ALA A 216 13.61 6.11 11.87
N GLU A 217 14.03 6.51 10.66
CA GLU A 217 15.44 6.53 10.28
C GLU A 217 16.27 7.46 11.15
N ALA A 218 15.81 8.70 11.36
CA ALA A 218 16.50 9.67 12.19
C ALA A 218 16.66 9.19 13.64
N HIS A 219 15.61 8.59 14.21
CA HIS A 219 15.69 8.01 15.55
C HIS A 219 16.58 6.77 15.59
N GLN A 220 16.53 5.90 14.59
CA GLN A 220 17.37 4.69 14.52
C GLN A 220 18.86 5.05 14.36
N GLU A 221 19.19 6.05 13.55
CA GLU A 221 20.57 6.57 13.42
C GLU A 221 21.06 7.23 14.71
N GLY A 222 20.17 7.96 15.38
CA GLY A 222 20.44 8.55 16.69
C GLY A 222 20.40 7.56 17.85
N ARG A 223 19.99 6.30 17.62
CA ARG A 223 19.67 5.30 18.66
C ARG A 223 18.72 5.85 19.73
N LEU A 224 17.76 6.67 19.30
CA LEU A 224 16.78 7.33 20.16
C LEU A 224 15.53 6.45 20.24
N ALA A 225 15.15 6.08 21.46
CA ALA A 225 13.90 5.36 21.69
C ALA A 225 12.70 6.26 21.37
N GLU A 226 11.73 5.69 20.68
CA GLU A 226 10.48 6.35 20.33
C GLU A 226 9.30 5.40 20.56
N THR A 227 8.19 5.93 21.07
CA THR A 227 6.94 5.18 21.26
C THR A 227 5.99 5.37 20.09
N LEU A 228 5.06 4.42 19.89
CA LEU A 228 3.97 4.54 18.92
C LEU A 228 3.21 5.88 19.04
N ARG A 229 3.01 6.36 20.28
CA ARG A 229 2.36 7.66 20.56
C ARG A 229 3.18 8.86 20.09
N GLN A 230 4.50 8.81 20.26
CA GLN A 230 5.38 9.90 19.84
C GLN A 230 5.40 9.99 18.33
N GLN A 231 5.66 8.88 17.65
CA GLN A 231 5.64 8.83 16.19
C GLN A 231 4.28 9.25 15.63
N TYR A 232 3.17 8.74 16.18
CA TYR A 232 1.83 9.18 15.77
C TYR A 232 1.67 10.71 15.82
N ARG A 233 2.19 11.37 16.86
CA ARG A 233 2.10 12.84 16.99
C ARG A 233 3.01 13.55 15.99
N THR A 234 4.23 13.08 15.82
CA THR A 234 5.19 13.62 14.84
C THR A 234 4.61 13.55 13.43
N VAL A 235 4.19 12.35 13.03
CA VAL A 235 3.60 12.07 11.72
C VAL A 235 2.31 12.86 11.54
N LYS A 236 1.41 12.87 12.52
CA LYS A 236 0.17 13.67 12.45
C LYS A 236 0.46 15.14 12.18
N ASN A 237 1.41 15.73 12.90
CA ASN A 237 1.76 17.13 12.73
C ASN A 237 2.33 17.40 11.33
N ARG A 238 3.26 16.55 10.87
CA ARG A 238 3.89 16.67 9.55
C ARG A 238 2.88 16.47 8.41
N THR A 239 2.06 15.43 8.46
CA THR A 239 1.06 15.14 7.42
C THR A 239 -0.10 16.14 7.39
N SER A 240 -0.35 16.84 8.51
CA SER A 240 -1.36 17.91 8.57
C SER A 240 -0.90 19.25 7.98
N ASP A 241 0.30 19.30 7.38
CA ASP A 241 0.94 20.56 6.97
C ASP A 241 0.98 21.57 8.13
N GLU A 242 1.58 21.13 9.25
CA GLU A 242 1.67 21.87 10.52
C GLU A 242 0.31 22.38 11.06
N GLY A 243 -0.76 21.64 10.78
CA GLY A 243 -2.12 21.94 11.20
C GLY A 243 -2.88 22.88 10.29
N THR A 244 -2.33 23.27 9.13
CA THR A 244 -3.06 24.10 8.15
C THR A 244 -3.99 23.28 7.27
N TYR A 245 -3.66 22.00 7.04
CA TYR A 245 -4.36 21.07 6.15
C TYR A 245 -4.51 21.56 4.71
N THR A 246 -3.64 22.49 4.27
CA THR A 246 -3.70 23.06 2.91
C THR A 246 -3.32 22.02 1.87
N LEU A 247 -2.24 21.28 2.13
CA LEU A 247 -1.72 20.18 1.30
C LEU A 247 -1.43 18.95 2.17
N GLY A 248 -2.38 18.58 3.03
CA GLY A 248 -2.23 17.55 4.04
C GLY A 248 -3.53 16.84 4.40
N SER A 249 -3.46 15.87 5.31
CA SER A 249 -4.63 15.07 5.75
C SER A 249 -4.64 14.83 7.25
N HIS A 250 -5.74 14.27 7.76
CA HIS A 250 -5.90 13.98 9.18
C HIS A 250 -5.39 12.58 9.49
N VAL A 251 -4.26 12.47 10.18
CA VAL A 251 -3.78 11.18 10.65
C VAL A 251 -4.66 10.69 11.81
N MET A 252 -5.34 9.57 11.58
CA MET A 252 -6.27 8.94 12.50
C MET A 252 -5.61 7.78 13.24
N GLN A 253 -6.17 7.40 14.40
CA GLN A 253 -5.72 6.24 15.18
C GLN A 253 -6.94 5.42 15.62
N TYR A 254 -6.85 4.10 15.54
CA TYR A 254 -7.93 3.16 15.80
C TYR A 254 -7.45 1.97 16.63
N GLY A 255 -8.38 1.17 17.14
CA GLY A 255 -8.07 -0.02 17.93
C GLY A 255 -7.70 0.29 19.38
N ASP A 256 -6.82 -0.52 19.96
CA ASP A 256 -6.46 -0.44 21.38
C ASP A 256 -5.40 0.65 21.65
N MET A 257 -5.85 1.79 22.16
CA MET A 257 -4.99 2.92 22.52
C MET A 257 -4.04 2.60 23.70
N ALA A 258 -4.23 1.49 24.41
CA ALA A 258 -3.31 1.03 25.44
C ALA A 258 -1.95 0.58 24.86
N LEU A 259 -1.88 0.29 23.55
CA LEU A 259 -0.62 0.00 22.86
C LEU A 259 0.24 1.25 22.63
N ALA A 260 -0.37 2.44 22.59
CA ALA A 260 0.33 3.68 22.21
C ALA A 260 1.61 4.00 23.02
N PRO A 261 1.74 3.67 24.32
CA PRO A 261 2.98 3.88 25.07
C PRO A 261 4.10 2.88 24.76
N GLN A 262 3.85 1.82 23.98
CA GLN A 262 4.87 0.84 23.62
C GLN A 262 5.94 1.46 22.73
N SER A 263 7.16 0.98 22.93
CA SER A 263 8.33 1.39 22.16
C SER A 263 8.30 0.74 20.76
N LEU A 264 8.80 1.46 19.76
CA LEU A 264 8.85 1.03 18.37
C LEU A 264 9.92 -0.05 18.11
N ASP A 265 10.85 -0.26 19.05
CA ASP A 265 11.84 -1.35 18.98
C ASP A 265 11.22 -2.75 19.07
N LEU A 266 10.07 -2.86 19.75
CA LEU A 266 9.24 -4.07 19.77
C LEU A 266 8.72 -4.44 18.37
N TYR A 267 8.71 -3.50 17.42
CA TYR A 267 8.13 -3.70 16.09
C TYR A 267 9.19 -3.73 15.00
N TYR A 268 9.98 -2.66 14.86
CA TYR A 268 10.90 -2.53 13.73
C TYR A 268 12.15 -1.69 13.98
N MET A 269 12.25 -0.93 15.08
CA MET A 269 13.43 -0.11 15.35
C MET A 269 14.54 -0.89 16.09
N ASP A 270 15.79 -0.44 15.94
CA ASP A 270 16.91 -0.89 16.78
C ASP A 270 17.40 0.22 17.72
N THR A 271 17.09 0.04 19.01
CA THR A 271 17.46 0.92 20.12
C THR A 271 18.67 0.41 20.91
N SER A 272 19.35 -0.64 20.42
CA SER A 272 20.52 -1.21 21.09
C SER A 272 21.65 -0.18 21.24
N PRO A 273 22.43 -0.21 22.35
CA PRO A 273 23.52 0.72 22.57
C PRO A 273 24.56 0.64 21.44
N ALA A 274 24.99 1.80 20.95
CA ALA A 274 25.99 1.92 19.89
C ALA A 274 27.30 1.19 20.23
N THR A 275 27.85 0.45 19.26
CA THR A 275 29.22 -0.08 19.32
C THR A 275 30.22 0.99 18.89
N ALA A 276 31.51 0.82 19.21
CA ALA A 276 32.56 1.79 18.87
C ALA A 276 32.68 2.12 17.36
N ASN A 277 32.10 1.29 16.48
CA ASN A 277 32.08 1.50 15.03
C ASN A 277 30.95 2.45 14.56
N ASP A 278 29.89 2.61 15.35
CA ASP A 278 28.69 3.38 14.95
C ASP A 278 28.94 4.90 15.02
N HIS A 279 29.88 5.34 15.87
CA HIS A 279 30.26 6.74 16.01
C HIS A 279 30.90 7.38 14.76
N LYS A 280 31.34 6.57 13.78
CA LYS A 280 31.93 7.09 12.53
C LYS A 280 30.89 7.42 11.45
N LEU A 281 29.69 6.84 11.51
CA LEU A 281 28.62 7.07 10.53
C LEU A 281 27.70 8.25 10.90
N ALA A 282 27.44 8.46 12.20
CA ALA A 282 26.53 9.51 12.68
C ALA A 282 27.00 10.96 12.44
N ALA A 283 28.28 11.17 12.11
CA ALA A 283 28.83 12.51 11.85
C ALA A 283 28.50 13.08 10.44
N ALA A 284 27.81 12.30 9.58
CA ALA A 284 27.50 12.70 8.21
C ALA A 284 26.05 13.17 7.98
N GLY A 285 25.12 12.91 8.92
CA GLY A 285 23.69 13.22 8.76
C GLY A 285 23.21 14.23 9.79
N ALA A 286 23.28 15.52 9.49
CA ALA A 286 22.67 16.54 10.33
C ALA A 286 21.85 17.56 9.53
N LYS A 287 20.53 17.46 9.74
CA LYS A 287 19.51 18.53 9.75
C LYS A 287 19.25 19.26 8.43
N GLY A 288 18.28 18.76 7.67
CA GLY A 288 17.45 19.56 6.78
C GLY A 288 16.20 20.03 7.50
N SER A 289 15.98 21.35 7.57
CA SER A 289 14.66 21.92 7.86
C SER A 289 13.81 21.73 6.60
N HIS A 290 12.91 20.75 6.62
CA HIS A 290 12.08 20.46 5.46
C HIS A 290 10.87 21.41 5.44
N SER A 291 10.95 22.43 4.59
CA SER A 291 9.82 23.29 4.25
C SER A 291 9.25 22.80 2.92
N TYR A 292 8.30 21.87 2.96
CA TYR A 292 7.64 21.37 1.76
C TYR A 292 6.79 22.49 1.14
N THR A 293 6.99 22.79 -0.14
CA THR A 293 6.21 23.83 -0.82
C THR A 293 5.15 23.27 -1.77
N VAL A 294 5.22 21.98 -2.15
CA VAL A 294 4.25 21.38 -3.07
C VAL A 294 4.05 19.88 -2.75
N SER A 295 2.80 19.48 -2.56
CA SER A 295 2.35 18.08 -2.50
C SER A 295 1.16 17.93 -3.44
N VAL A 296 0.92 16.73 -3.93
CA VAL A 296 -0.10 16.48 -4.96
C VAL A 296 -1.13 15.52 -4.40
N ASN A 297 -2.42 15.81 -4.62
CA ASN A 297 -3.48 14.89 -4.22
C ASN A 297 -3.23 13.52 -4.88
N GLN A 298 -3.36 12.43 -4.12
CA GLN A 298 -3.07 11.07 -4.63
C GLN A 298 -3.78 10.77 -5.96
N ARG A 299 -5.01 11.24 -6.12
CA ARG A 299 -5.80 10.99 -7.33
C ARG A 299 -5.25 11.74 -8.54
N ASP A 300 -4.58 12.87 -8.34
CA ASP A 300 -4.08 13.72 -9.41
C ASP A 300 -2.61 13.45 -9.76
N ALA A 301 -1.90 12.65 -8.94
CA ALA A 301 -0.51 12.27 -9.21
C ALA A 301 -0.32 11.55 -10.56
N ASP A 302 -1.29 10.71 -10.96
CA ASP A 302 -1.30 10.07 -12.29
C ASP A 302 -1.47 11.10 -13.44
N LEU A 303 -2.38 12.06 -13.28
CA LEU A 303 -2.54 13.15 -14.26
C LEU A 303 -1.28 14.01 -14.35
N LEU A 304 -0.61 14.26 -13.21
CA LEU A 304 0.66 14.97 -13.19
C LEU A 304 1.72 14.21 -14.01
N TYR A 305 1.87 12.90 -13.80
CA TYR A 305 2.79 12.08 -14.59
C TYR A 305 2.51 12.15 -16.09
N LEU A 306 1.24 11.95 -16.50
CA LEU A 306 0.85 12.00 -17.92
C LEU A 306 1.10 13.39 -18.53
N TRP A 307 0.78 14.45 -17.78
CA TRP A 307 1.01 15.82 -18.20
C TRP A 307 2.50 16.15 -18.33
N ARG A 308 3.33 15.68 -17.40
CA ARG A 308 4.79 15.85 -17.46
C ARG A 308 5.38 15.14 -18.68
N LYS A 309 4.98 13.88 -18.92
CA LYS A 309 5.39 13.11 -20.11
C LYS A 309 5.03 13.86 -21.41
N TYR A 310 3.80 14.34 -21.52
CA TYR A 310 3.36 15.15 -22.67
C TYR A 310 4.17 16.45 -22.84
N ARG A 311 4.41 17.17 -21.74
CA ARG A 311 5.12 18.46 -21.80
C ARG A 311 6.58 18.32 -22.19
N ARG A 312 7.24 17.25 -21.77
CA ARG A 312 8.67 17.00 -22.03
C ARG A 312 8.94 16.41 -23.40
N ALA A 313 8.00 15.62 -23.92
CA ALA A 313 8.14 15.05 -25.24
C ALA A 313 8.29 16.15 -26.31
N GLY A 314 9.22 15.93 -27.25
CA GLY A 314 9.52 16.86 -28.33
C GLY A 314 8.32 17.13 -29.23
N GLU A 315 8.20 18.36 -29.75
CA GLU A 315 7.11 18.69 -30.67
C GLU A 315 7.14 17.81 -31.93
N GLY A 316 5.98 17.31 -32.33
CA GLY A 316 5.84 16.45 -33.51
C GLY A 316 6.34 15.00 -33.36
N THR A 317 6.79 14.58 -32.17
CA THR A 317 7.20 13.18 -31.94
C THR A 317 5.99 12.27 -31.73
N ALA A 318 6.13 10.98 -32.08
CA ALA A 318 5.13 9.96 -31.78
C ALA A 318 4.87 9.84 -30.27
N GLU A 319 5.92 9.97 -29.45
CA GLU A 319 5.82 9.99 -27.99
C GLU A 319 4.90 11.11 -27.48
N LYS A 320 5.01 12.32 -28.04
CA LYS A 320 4.15 13.44 -27.63
C LYS A 320 2.69 13.20 -28.01
N VAL A 321 2.45 12.61 -29.17
CA VAL A 321 1.10 12.22 -29.62
C VAL A 321 0.52 11.17 -28.68
N GLU A 322 1.26 10.11 -28.40
CA GLU A 322 0.83 9.05 -27.48
C GLU A 322 0.58 9.59 -26.06
N ALA A 323 1.49 10.41 -25.52
CA ALA A 323 1.33 11.02 -24.21
C ALA A 323 0.10 11.93 -24.14
N ARG A 324 -0.18 12.69 -25.21
CA ARG A 324 -1.40 13.52 -25.32
C ARG A 324 -2.65 12.66 -25.36
N GLU A 325 -2.65 11.60 -26.16
CA GLU A 325 -3.79 10.67 -26.28
C GLU A 325 -4.11 10.03 -24.93
N ARG A 326 -3.09 9.50 -24.23
CA ARG A 326 -3.25 8.92 -22.89
C ARG A 326 -3.79 9.93 -21.88
N LEU A 327 -3.25 11.16 -21.86
CA LEU A 327 -3.75 12.23 -20.98
C LEU A 327 -5.23 12.55 -21.24
N VAL A 328 -5.60 12.75 -22.50
CA VAL A 328 -6.99 13.06 -22.88
C VAL A 328 -7.93 11.89 -22.59
N GLN A 329 -7.48 10.66 -22.83
CA GLN A 329 -8.23 9.45 -22.52
C GLN A 329 -8.51 9.33 -21.03
N GLU A 330 -7.52 9.56 -20.18
CA GLU A 330 -7.67 9.49 -18.73
C GLU A 330 -8.58 10.59 -18.19
N MET A 331 -8.42 11.84 -18.65
CA MET A 331 -9.35 12.93 -18.33
C MET A 331 -10.78 12.60 -18.76
N GLY A 332 -10.95 12.04 -19.97
CA GLY A 332 -12.25 11.61 -20.48
C GLY A 332 -12.87 10.49 -19.66
N ARG A 333 -12.08 9.51 -19.23
CA ARG A 333 -12.52 8.40 -18.37
C ARG A 333 -12.99 8.91 -17.00
N ARG A 334 -12.17 9.72 -16.33
CA ARG A 334 -12.52 10.37 -15.04
C ARG A 334 -13.83 11.14 -15.12
N SER A 335 -13.96 11.95 -16.19
CA SER A 335 -15.16 12.75 -16.44
C SER A 335 -16.41 11.90 -16.70
N ARG A 336 -16.28 10.73 -17.35
CA ARG A 336 -17.39 9.78 -17.52
C ARG A 336 -17.81 9.18 -16.18
N VAL A 337 -16.87 8.67 -15.38
CA VAL A 337 -17.15 8.08 -14.06
C VAL A 337 -17.89 9.09 -13.17
N ASP A 338 -17.40 10.33 -13.08
CA ASP A 338 -18.02 11.39 -12.26
C ASP A 338 -19.48 11.66 -12.67
N ARG A 339 -19.73 11.85 -13.98
CA ARG A 339 -21.09 12.09 -14.49
C ARG A 339 -22.02 10.90 -14.27
N SER A 340 -21.52 9.69 -14.49
CA SER A 340 -22.32 8.47 -14.34
C SER A 340 -22.74 8.26 -12.89
N VAL A 341 -21.82 8.40 -11.93
CA VAL A 341 -22.15 8.30 -10.50
C VAL A 341 -23.12 9.40 -10.08
N GLU A 342 -22.90 10.65 -10.49
CA GLU A 342 -23.80 11.78 -10.17
C GLU A 342 -25.22 11.53 -10.70
N MET A 343 -25.34 11.06 -11.94
CA MET A 343 -26.63 10.76 -12.56
C MET A 343 -27.35 9.61 -11.87
N ILE A 344 -26.64 8.52 -11.53
CA ILE A 344 -27.20 7.38 -10.78
C ILE A 344 -27.71 7.84 -9.42
N GLY A 345 -26.90 8.58 -8.68
CA GLY A 345 -27.28 9.12 -7.37
C GLY A 345 -28.50 10.05 -7.46
N GLY A 346 -28.58 10.87 -8.51
CA GLY A 346 -29.74 11.72 -8.79
C GLY A 346 -31.01 10.92 -9.10
N LEU A 347 -30.91 9.85 -9.90
CA LEU A 347 -32.03 8.97 -10.26
C LEU A 347 -32.56 8.16 -9.08
N LEU A 348 -31.68 7.71 -8.17
CA LEU A 348 -32.03 6.81 -7.07
C LEU A 348 -32.43 7.55 -5.79
N LEU A 349 -31.74 8.64 -5.44
CA LEU A 349 -31.92 9.33 -4.16
C LEU A 349 -32.66 10.67 -4.31
N GLY A 350 -32.76 11.21 -5.53
CA GLY A 350 -33.27 12.55 -5.80
C GLY A 350 -32.22 13.64 -5.54
N GLY A 351 -32.12 14.62 -6.44
CA GLY A 351 -31.01 15.58 -6.50
C GLY A 351 -30.74 16.41 -5.22
N ALA A 352 -31.72 16.58 -4.34
CA ALA A 352 -31.55 17.27 -3.05
C ALA A 352 -31.02 16.35 -1.92
N LYS A 353 -31.45 15.08 -1.86
CA LYS A 353 -30.98 14.11 -0.86
C LYS A 353 -29.61 13.53 -1.22
N HIS A 354 -29.26 13.48 -2.51
CA HIS A 354 -27.91 13.15 -2.96
C HIS A 354 -26.88 14.17 -2.45
N LYS A 355 -27.24 15.47 -2.38
CA LYS A 355 -26.35 16.56 -1.96
C LYS A 355 -26.36 16.82 -0.44
N GLN A 356 -27.47 16.53 0.26
CA GLN A 356 -27.54 16.55 1.72
C GLN A 356 -27.11 15.21 2.32
N GLN A 357 -25.81 14.93 2.27
CA GLN A 357 -25.24 13.77 2.95
C GLN A 357 -24.53 14.24 4.21
N VAL A 358 -25.16 14.00 5.37
CA VAL A 358 -24.57 14.26 6.68
C VAL A 358 -23.49 13.19 6.90
N VAL A 359 -22.23 13.61 6.87
CA VAL A 359 -21.13 12.80 7.42
C VAL A 359 -21.36 12.70 8.92
N ARG A 360 -21.82 11.55 9.40
CA ARG A 360 -21.82 11.27 10.83
C ARG A 360 -20.42 10.82 11.21
N GLU A 361 -19.64 11.72 11.80
CA GLU A 361 -18.37 11.35 12.43
C GLU A 361 -18.64 10.17 13.38
N ARG A 362 -17.96 9.04 13.15
CA ARG A 362 -18.00 7.77 13.93
C ARG A 362 -19.14 6.77 13.61
N ALA A 363 -19.91 6.95 12.54
CA ALA A 363 -20.78 5.89 12.04
C ALA A 363 -20.04 5.04 11.00
N ALA A 364 -20.28 3.72 10.98
CA ALA A 364 -19.81 2.86 9.90
C ALA A 364 -20.26 3.42 8.54
N LEU A 365 -19.40 3.29 7.53
CA LEU A 365 -19.69 3.81 6.19
C LEU A 365 -20.99 3.23 5.62
N VAL A 366 -21.17 1.92 5.77
CA VAL A 366 -22.32 1.16 5.31
C VAL A 366 -22.68 0.11 6.36
N GLU A 367 -23.96 -0.13 6.57
CA GLU A 367 -24.42 -1.21 7.47
C GLU A 367 -24.35 -2.59 6.78
N ASP A 368 -24.59 -2.62 5.46
CA ASP A 368 -24.57 -3.83 4.64
C ASP A 368 -23.43 -3.78 3.60
N TRP A 369 -22.32 -4.44 3.93
CA TRP A 369 -21.14 -4.55 3.07
C TRP A 369 -21.37 -5.42 1.82
N GLU A 370 -22.30 -6.38 1.87
CA GLU A 370 -22.67 -7.18 0.69
C GLU A 370 -23.46 -6.32 -0.29
N CYS A 371 -24.36 -5.47 0.19
CA CYS A 371 -25.00 -4.45 -0.62
C CYS A 371 -23.96 -3.55 -1.30
N LEU A 372 -22.98 -3.01 -0.55
CA LEU A 372 -21.97 -2.11 -1.13
C LEU A 372 -21.22 -2.80 -2.28
N ARG A 373 -20.72 -4.02 -2.05
CA ARG A 373 -20.05 -4.84 -3.09
C ARG A 373 -20.97 -5.06 -4.29
N SER A 374 -22.25 -5.34 -4.06
CA SER A 374 -23.22 -5.56 -5.13
C SER A 374 -23.51 -4.29 -5.94
N MET A 375 -23.61 -3.12 -5.30
CA MET A 375 -23.84 -1.84 -5.98
C MET A 375 -22.64 -1.44 -6.83
N VAL A 376 -21.43 -1.65 -6.31
CA VAL A 376 -20.17 -1.45 -7.04
C VAL A 376 -20.09 -2.35 -8.26
N ARG A 377 -20.29 -3.66 -8.10
CA ARG A 377 -20.31 -4.61 -9.23
C ARG A 377 -21.36 -4.26 -10.28
N THR A 378 -22.56 -3.89 -9.86
CA THR A 378 -23.63 -3.45 -10.78
C THR A 378 -23.23 -2.22 -11.58
N PHE A 379 -22.54 -1.27 -10.95
CA PHE A 379 -22.00 -0.12 -11.67
C PHE A 379 -20.95 -0.58 -12.69
N GLU A 380 -19.98 -1.39 -12.29
CA GLU A 380 -18.88 -1.81 -13.16
C GLU A 380 -19.36 -2.64 -14.36
N ASP A 381 -20.35 -3.50 -14.17
CA ASP A 381 -20.98 -4.29 -15.23
C ASP A 381 -21.66 -3.42 -16.30
N GLN A 382 -22.19 -2.25 -15.92
CA GLN A 382 -22.96 -1.37 -16.82
C GLN A 382 -22.13 -0.19 -17.35
N CYS A 383 -21.21 0.32 -16.55
CA CYS A 383 -20.48 1.56 -16.79
C CYS A 383 -18.99 1.34 -17.10
N GLY A 384 -18.50 0.11 -16.95
CA GLY A 384 -17.08 -0.23 -16.96
C GLY A 384 -16.43 0.00 -15.59
N SER A 385 -15.19 -0.50 -15.45
CA SER A 385 -14.41 -0.44 -14.22
C SER A 385 -14.36 0.95 -13.60
N LEU A 386 -14.54 1.03 -12.28
CA LEU A 386 -14.30 2.26 -11.53
C LEU A 386 -12.81 2.65 -11.57
N GLY A 387 -11.93 1.64 -11.54
CA GLY A 387 -10.49 1.78 -11.37
C GLY A 387 -10.12 2.56 -10.10
N GLN A 388 -8.83 2.83 -9.93
CA GLN A 388 -8.31 3.54 -8.75
C GLN A 388 -8.90 4.95 -8.56
N TYR A 389 -9.27 5.63 -9.65
CA TYR A 389 -9.92 6.95 -9.56
C TYR A 389 -11.36 6.88 -9.02
N GLY A 390 -12.14 5.90 -9.51
CA GLY A 390 -13.57 5.82 -9.27
C GLY A 390 -13.92 5.46 -7.83
N ILE A 391 -13.01 4.82 -7.09
CA ILE A 391 -13.22 4.46 -5.68
C ILE A 391 -13.47 5.67 -4.77
N LYS A 392 -13.13 6.89 -5.21
CA LYS A 392 -13.53 8.12 -4.49
C LYS A 392 -15.04 8.23 -4.28
N HIS A 393 -15.82 7.59 -5.14
CA HIS A 393 -17.28 7.58 -5.13
C HIS A 393 -17.89 6.50 -4.22
N MET A 394 -17.09 5.73 -3.47
CA MET A 394 -17.62 4.63 -2.66
C MET A 394 -18.67 5.05 -1.65
N ARG A 395 -18.57 6.28 -1.13
CA ARG A 395 -19.60 6.86 -0.27
C ARG A 395 -20.95 7.00 -0.96
N SER A 396 -20.99 7.32 -2.25
CA SER A 396 -22.23 7.41 -3.02
C SER A 396 -22.94 6.05 -3.08
N PHE A 397 -22.18 4.97 -3.32
CA PHE A 397 -22.71 3.61 -3.32
C PHE A 397 -23.15 3.14 -1.92
N ALA A 398 -22.36 3.45 -0.88
CA ALA A 398 -22.73 3.18 0.50
C ALA A 398 -24.04 3.87 0.89
N ASN A 399 -24.25 5.11 0.44
CA ASN A 399 -25.48 5.85 0.72
C ASN A 399 -26.70 5.29 -0.04
N ILE A 400 -26.50 4.76 -1.25
CA ILE A 400 -27.54 4.00 -1.97
C ILE A 400 -27.96 2.77 -1.15
N CYS A 401 -26.99 2.05 -0.58
CA CYS A 401 -27.26 0.92 0.31
C CYS A 401 -27.97 1.31 1.60
N ASN A 402 -27.46 2.32 2.31
CA ASN A 402 -28.05 2.80 3.56
C ASN A 402 -29.48 3.37 3.36
N ALA A 403 -29.81 3.80 2.15
CA ALA A 403 -31.17 4.22 1.77
C ALA A 403 -32.11 3.05 1.46
N GLY A 404 -31.66 1.80 1.53
CA GLY A 404 -32.45 0.60 1.25
C GLY A 404 -32.82 0.44 -0.23
N VAL A 405 -32.02 1.00 -1.15
CA VAL A 405 -32.30 0.89 -2.59
C VAL A 405 -32.08 -0.55 -3.05
N PRO A 406 -33.04 -1.18 -3.74
CA PRO A 406 -32.89 -2.55 -4.19
C PRO A 406 -31.98 -2.65 -5.43
N HIS A 407 -31.28 -3.77 -5.56
CA HIS A 407 -30.33 -4.05 -6.64
C HIS A 407 -30.86 -3.76 -8.06
N HIS A 408 -32.09 -4.15 -8.36
CA HIS A 408 -32.69 -3.94 -9.68
C HIS A 408 -32.88 -2.46 -10.03
N ALA A 409 -33.08 -1.58 -9.03
CA ALA A 409 -33.19 -0.14 -9.24
C ALA A 409 -31.81 0.44 -9.60
N MET A 410 -30.74 -0.01 -8.93
CA MET A 410 -29.37 0.35 -9.28
C MET A 410 -29.03 -0.04 -10.72
N ALA A 411 -29.33 -1.29 -11.12
CA ALA A 411 -29.07 -1.76 -12.48
C ALA A 411 -29.78 -0.90 -13.54
N LYS A 412 -31.06 -0.56 -13.31
CA LYS A 412 -31.83 0.32 -14.20
C LYS A 412 -31.23 1.72 -14.27
N ALA A 413 -30.86 2.32 -13.13
CA ALA A 413 -30.26 3.64 -13.10
C ALA A 413 -28.89 3.66 -13.82
N ALA A 414 -28.06 2.64 -13.60
CA ALA A 414 -26.77 2.49 -14.26
C ALA A 414 -26.91 2.36 -15.77
N SER A 415 -27.85 1.56 -16.27
CA SER A 415 -28.10 1.43 -17.73
C SER A 415 -28.51 2.75 -18.40
N LEU A 416 -29.18 3.64 -17.66
CA LEU A 416 -29.60 4.95 -18.16
C LEU A 416 -28.46 5.97 -18.12
N ALA A 417 -27.59 5.87 -17.11
CA ALA A 417 -26.45 6.76 -16.92
C ALA A 417 -25.23 6.39 -17.77
N CYS A 418 -25.15 5.14 -18.20
CA CYS A 418 -24.03 4.58 -18.95
C CYS A 418 -24.51 3.90 -20.24
N PRO A 419 -25.17 4.63 -21.15
CA PRO A 419 -25.64 4.03 -22.40
C PRO A 419 -24.43 3.52 -23.19
N SER A 420 -24.46 2.23 -23.56
CA SER A 420 -23.50 1.69 -24.52
C SER A 420 -23.55 2.53 -25.81
N PRO A 421 -22.41 2.79 -26.47
CA PRO A 421 -22.46 3.40 -27.78
C PRO A 421 -23.36 2.54 -28.68
N PRO A 422 -24.25 3.15 -29.49
CA PRO A 422 -25.07 2.37 -30.42
C PRO A 422 -24.13 1.52 -31.29
N PRO A 423 -24.49 0.26 -31.58
CA PRO A 423 -23.68 -0.58 -32.46
C PRO A 423 -23.43 0.17 -33.78
N LEU A 424 -22.18 0.18 -34.23
CA LEU A 424 -21.67 0.83 -35.45
C LEU A 424 -22.33 0.37 -36.77
N HIS A 425 -23.46 -0.36 -36.72
CA HIS A 425 -24.17 -0.90 -37.86
C HIS A 425 -25.39 -0.09 -38.31
N LEU A 426 -25.59 1.14 -37.82
CA LEU A 426 -26.70 2.00 -38.28
C LEU A 426 -26.27 3.43 -38.60
N ILE A 427 -25.14 3.59 -39.28
CA ILE A 427 -24.91 4.76 -40.15
C ILE A 427 -24.92 4.23 -41.57
N ASP A 428 -26.13 4.13 -42.15
CA ASP A 428 -26.27 4.05 -43.60
C ASP A 428 -25.84 5.41 -44.17
N PRO A 429 -24.79 5.49 -45.02
CA PRO A 429 -24.40 6.74 -45.67
C PRO A 429 -25.35 7.18 -46.79
N HIS A 430 -26.49 6.51 -46.96
CA HIS A 430 -27.52 6.89 -47.92
C HIS A 430 -28.84 7.23 -47.22
N HIS A 431 -28.93 8.43 -46.63
CA HIS A 431 -30.13 9.30 -46.71
C HIS A 431 -29.79 10.75 -46.42
#